data_AF-C3X1I0-F1
#
_entry.id   AF-C3X1I0-F1
#
_cell.length_a   1.000
_cell.length_b   1.000
_cell.length_c   1.000
_cell.angle_alpha   90.00
_cell.angle_beta   90.00
_cell.angle_gamma   90.00
#
_symmetry.space_group_name_H-M   'P 1'
#
loop_
_entity.id
_entity.type
_entity.pdbx_description
1 polymer ?
#
loop_
_entity_poly.entity_id
_entity_poly.type
_entity_poly.pdbx_seq_one_letter_code
_entity_poly.pdbx_strand_id
1 'polypeptide(L)'
;MEMSVIFYPSGYLQLQVADDGDDFCHVYDNPNNLAKDVSALLDGDNAIGWYGNDPDAWLDVEKTPAIRYISMQALPDYLIAFANGKVDMAGLWDNEIAFYRALARKRNL
;
A
#
# COMPACT_ATOMS: atom_id res chain seq x y z
N MET A 1 -10.51 6.48 9.42
CA MET A 1 -9.70 5.88 8.33
C MET A 1 -8.49 5.10 8.85
N GLU A 2 -8.61 3.78 8.85
CA GLU A 2 -7.52 2.81 8.95
C GLU A 2 -7.15 2.34 7.54
N MET A 3 -5.86 2.15 7.24
CA MET A 3 -5.45 1.71 5.91
C MET A 3 -4.19 0.84 5.97
N SER A 4 -4.15 -0.18 5.12
CA SER A 4 -2.97 -1.00 4.90
C SER A 4 -2.67 -1.19 3.41
N VAL A 5 -1.38 -1.24 3.09
CA VAL A 5 -0.89 -1.76 1.81
C VAL A 5 -0.36 -3.15 2.06
N ILE A 6 -0.90 -4.12 1.33
CA ILE A 6 -0.54 -5.53 1.40
C ILE A 6 0.25 -5.89 0.14
N PHE A 7 1.30 -6.67 0.32
CA PHE A 7 2.10 -7.24 -0.74
C PHE A 7 1.89 -8.75 -0.75
N TYR A 8 1.85 -9.32 -1.95
CA TYR A 8 1.79 -10.76 -2.16
C TYR A 8 3.08 -11.30 -2.78
N PRO A 9 3.48 -12.54 -2.44
CA PRO A 9 4.65 -13.18 -3.03
C PRO A 9 4.48 -13.45 -4.53
N SER A 10 3.24 -13.48 -5.01
CA SER A 10 2.89 -13.58 -6.43
C SER A 10 3.19 -12.31 -7.24
N GLY A 11 3.52 -11.19 -6.58
CA GLY A 11 3.78 -9.91 -7.21
C GLY A 11 2.60 -8.93 -7.19
N TYR A 12 1.38 -9.39 -6.88
CA TYR A 12 0.24 -8.52 -6.67
C TYR A 12 0.38 -7.66 -5.41
N LEU A 13 -0.38 -6.58 -5.36
CA LEU A 13 -0.48 -5.68 -4.23
C LEU A 13 -1.94 -5.42 -3.91
N GLN A 14 -2.28 -5.03 -2.69
CA GLN A 14 -3.64 -4.68 -2.33
C GLN A 14 -3.67 -3.47 -1.41
N LEU A 15 -4.66 -2.62 -1.61
CA LEU A 15 -5.01 -1.52 -0.73
C LEU A 15 -6.26 -1.91 0.05
N GLN A 16 -6.21 -1.82 1.37
CA GLN A 16 -7.40 -1.89 2.23
C GLN A 16 -7.53 -0.57 2.97
N VAL A 17 -8.71 0.04 2.90
CA VAL A 17 -9.07 1.27 3.61
C VAL A 17 -10.36 0.98 4.37
N ALA A 18 -10.35 1.11 5.69
CA ALA A 18 -11.55 1.12 6.52
C ALA A 18 -11.83 2.55 6.96
N ASP A 19 -12.99 3.07 6.61
CA ASP A 19 -13.45 4.39 7.06
C ASP A 19 -14.88 4.29 7.59
N ASP A 20 -15.29 5.22 8.47
CA ASP A 20 -16.45 5.12 9.38
C ASP A 20 -17.84 4.87 8.73
N GLY A 21 -17.91 4.61 7.43
CA GLY A 21 -19.11 4.07 6.79
C GLY A 21 -18.86 3.32 5.49
N ASP A 22 -17.60 3.06 5.11
CA ASP A 22 -17.26 2.78 3.71
C ASP A 22 -15.88 2.08 3.61
N ASP A 23 -15.89 0.75 3.73
CA ASP A 23 -14.70 -0.10 3.61
C ASP A 23 -14.39 -0.38 2.13
N PHE A 24 -13.11 -0.26 1.77
CA PHE A 24 -12.62 -0.44 0.42
C PHE A 24 -11.42 -1.40 0.40
N CYS A 25 -11.47 -2.32 -0.56
CA CYS A 25 -10.42 -3.28 -0.82
C CYS A 25 -10.20 -3.41 -2.33
N HIS A 26 -8.97 -3.21 -2.80
CA HIS A 26 -8.63 -3.36 -4.21
C HIS A 26 -7.26 -3.97 -4.44
N VAL A 27 -7.18 -4.90 -5.40
CA VAL A 27 -5.96 -5.60 -5.79
C VAL A 27 -5.38 -4.96 -7.06
N TYR A 28 -4.08 -4.71 -7.04
CA TYR A 28 -3.31 -4.09 -8.09
C TYR A 28 -2.28 -5.07 -8.65
N ASP A 29 -2.17 -5.11 -9.98
CA ASP A 29 -1.10 -5.79 -10.71
C ASP A 29 0.09 -4.88 -11.03
N ASN A 30 -0.09 -3.56 -10.86
CA ASN A 30 0.91 -2.54 -11.16
C ASN A 30 1.20 -1.65 -9.94
N PRO A 31 2.43 -1.68 -9.39
CA PRO A 31 2.84 -0.85 -8.25
C PRO A 31 2.66 0.65 -8.46
N ASN A 32 2.73 1.15 -9.70
CA ASN A 32 2.57 2.57 -10.00
C ASN A 32 1.13 3.06 -9.84
N ASN A 33 0.15 2.20 -10.17
CA ASN A 33 -1.27 2.49 -10.00
C ASN A 33 -1.59 2.56 -8.51
N LEU A 34 -1.16 1.57 -7.74
CA LEU A 34 -1.31 1.59 -6.28
C LEU A 34 -0.62 2.82 -5.66
N ALA A 35 0.62 3.12 -6.05
CA ALA A 35 1.35 4.28 -5.53
C ALA A 35 0.65 5.61 -5.87
N LYS A 36 -0.08 5.69 -7.00
CA LYS A 36 -0.89 6.86 -7.35
C LYS A 36 -2.03 7.04 -6.35
N ASP A 37 -2.77 5.98 -6.08
CA ASP A 37 -3.95 6.03 -5.21
C ASP A 37 -3.53 6.26 -3.74
N VAL A 38 -2.48 5.58 -3.28
CA VAL A 38 -1.90 5.81 -1.95
C VAL A 38 -1.37 7.23 -1.79
N SER A 39 -0.76 7.82 -2.82
CA SER A 39 -0.32 9.22 -2.76
C SER A 39 -1.50 10.17 -2.60
N ALA A 40 -2.58 9.97 -3.35
CA ALA A 40 -3.79 10.79 -3.26
C ALA A 40 -4.42 10.71 -1.86
N LEU A 41 -4.54 9.51 -1.29
CA LEU A 41 -5.02 9.32 0.08
C LEU A 41 -4.14 10.03 1.12
N LEU A 42 -2.81 9.97 0.96
CA LEU A 42 -1.89 10.67 1.87
C LEU A 42 -2.04 12.19 1.79
N ASP A 43 -2.53 12.72 0.67
CA ASP A 43 -2.83 14.15 0.48
C ASP A 43 -4.27 14.51 0.95
N GLY A 44 -5.01 13.54 1.47
CA GLY A 44 -6.39 13.70 1.94
C GLY A 44 -7.46 13.60 0.84
N ASP A 45 -7.09 13.16 -0.36
CA ASP A 45 -8.04 12.88 -1.43
C ASP A 45 -8.66 11.48 -1.26
N ASN A 46 -9.80 11.47 -0.59
CA ASN A 46 -10.59 10.25 -0.34
C ASN A 46 -11.46 9.83 -1.53
N ALA A 47 -11.33 10.49 -2.70
CA ALA A 47 -12.10 10.17 -3.89
C ALA A 47 -11.42 9.13 -4.80
N ILE A 48 -10.36 8.46 -4.34
CA ILE A 48 -9.77 7.33 -5.05
C ILE A 48 -10.89 6.34 -5.44
N GLY A 49 -10.95 6.04 -6.73
CA GLY A 49 -12.14 5.46 -7.33
C GLY A 49 -12.50 4.11 -6.70
N TRP A 50 -13.70 4.04 -6.12
CA TRP A 50 -14.41 2.86 -5.60
C TRP A 50 -14.61 1.70 -6.61
N TYR A 51 -14.02 1.79 -7.80
CA TYR A 51 -14.24 0.86 -8.88
C TYR A 51 -13.53 -0.46 -8.60
N GLY A 52 -14.32 -1.53 -8.44
CA GLY A 52 -13.79 -2.86 -8.17
C GLY A 52 -13.43 -3.10 -6.70
N ASN A 53 -14.18 -2.49 -5.77
CA ASN A 53 -14.17 -2.89 -4.37
C ASN A 53 -14.60 -4.37 -4.26
N ASP A 54 -13.75 -5.20 -3.68
CA ASP A 54 -14.06 -6.60 -3.37
C ASP A 54 -14.01 -6.80 -1.85
N PRO A 55 -15.15 -6.66 -1.14
CA PRO A 55 -15.19 -6.83 0.31
C PRO A 55 -14.87 -8.26 0.75
N ASP A 56 -15.04 -9.26 -0.13
CA ASP A 56 -14.68 -10.64 0.16
C ASP A 56 -13.15 -10.85 0.14
N ALA A 57 -12.40 -9.91 -0.46
CA ALA A 57 -10.94 -9.89 -0.45
C ALA A 57 -10.35 -9.16 0.79
N TRP A 58 -11.18 -8.72 1.74
CA TRP A 58 -10.70 -8.15 3.00
C TRP A 58 -9.95 -9.20 3.83
N LEU A 59 -8.80 -8.81 4.38
CA LEU A 59 -7.90 -9.68 5.13
C LEU A 59 -7.62 -9.12 6.51
N ASP A 60 -7.63 -9.99 7.51
CA ASP A 60 -6.97 -9.72 8.78
C ASP A 60 -5.45 -9.88 8.56
N VAL A 61 -4.77 -8.76 8.34
CA VAL A 61 -3.35 -8.73 7.97
C VAL A 61 -2.43 -9.33 9.03
N GLU A 62 -2.81 -9.29 10.30
CA GLU A 62 -2.03 -9.85 11.41
C GLU A 62 -2.16 -11.38 11.49
N LYS A 63 -3.28 -11.92 11.02
CA LYS A 63 -3.56 -13.37 11.02
C LYS A 63 -3.30 -14.04 9.69
N THR A 64 -3.07 -13.27 8.62
CA THR A 64 -2.85 -13.83 7.28
C THR A 64 -1.38 -14.21 7.11
N PRO A 65 -1.05 -15.51 6.94
CA PRO A 65 0.33 -15.93 6.74
C PRO A 65 0.81 -15.59 5.34
N ALA A 66 2.14 -15.53 5.16
CA ALA A 66 2.81 -15.41 3.86
C ALA A 66 2.47 -14.15 3.04
N ILE A 67 1.97 -13.10 3.69
CA ILE A 67 1.89 -11.74 3.14
C ILE A 67 2.87 -10.81 3.87
N ARG A 68 3.14 -9.66 3.26
CA ARG A 68 3.81 -8.53 3.93
C ARG A 68 2.85 -7.37 3.88
N TYR A 69 2.87 -6.49 4.87
CA TYR A 69 2.02 -5.31 4.85
C TYR A 69 2.68 -4.14 5.55
N ILE A 70 2.20 -2.94 5.23
CA ILE A 70 2.54 -1.71 5.92
C ILE A 70 1.26 -0.92 6.20
N SER A 71 1.10 -0.49 7.45
CA SER A 71 0.00 0.41 7.82
C SER A 71 0.28 1.82 7.33
N MET A 72 -0.76 2.58 7.05
CA MET A 72 -0.59 3.98 6.62
C MET A 72 0.06 4.85 7.69
N GLN A 73 -0.11 4.50 8.97
CA GLN A 73 0.54 5.20 10.08
C GLN A 73 2.06 5.03 10.04
N ALA A 74 2.55 3.84 9.67
CA ALA A 74 3.98 3.55 9.56
C ALA A 74 4.59 3.98 8.21
N LEU A 75 3.76 4.09 7.16
CA LEU A 75 4.20 4.30 5.78
C LEU A 75 5.04 5.58 5.57
N PRO A 76 4.68 6.77 6.10
CA PRO A 76 5.47 7.98 5.91
C PRO A 76 6.91 7.86 6.41
N ASP A 77 7.09 7.39 7.65
CA ASP A 77 8.42 7.24 8.26
C ASP A 77 9.23 6.15 7.57
N TYR A 78 8.58 5.03 7.23
CA TYR A 78 9.22 3.96 6.46
C TYR A 78 9.69 4.46 5.09
N LEU A 79 8.88 5.25 4.38
CA LEU A 79 9.21 5.78 3.07
C LEU A 79 10.40 6.75 3.13
N ILE A 80 10.49 7.58 4.18
CA ILE A 80 11.65 8.43 4.44
C ILE A 80 12.90 7.56 4.72
N ALA A 81 12.78 6.51 5.53
CA ALA A 81 13.89 5.59 5.78
C ALA A 81 14.33 4.87 4.50
N PHE A 82 13.38 4.47 3.65
CA PHE A 82 13.61 3.85 2.35
C PHE A 82 14.38 4.78 1.40
N ALA A 83 13.92 6.02 1.25
CA ALA A 83 14.57 7.02 0.40
C ALA A 83 16.02 7.32 0.83
N ASN A 84 16.27 7.29 2.15
CA ASN A 84 17.61 7.47 2.73
C ASN A 84 18.49 6.20 2.73
N GLY A 85 18.04 5.11 2.10
CA GLY A 85 18.80 3.86 2.03
C GLY A 85 18.98 3.13 3.38
N LYS A 86 18.11 3.41 4.36
CA LYS A 86 18.14 2.78 5.70
C LYS A 86 17.33 1.49 5.78
N VAL A 87 16.62 1.14 4.70
CA VAL A 87 15.83 -0.09 4.58
C VAL A 87 16.65 -1.13 3.82
N ASP A 88 16.76 -2.33 4.38
CA ASP A 88 17.38 -3.45 3.69
C ASP A 88 16.48 -3.98 2.58
N MET A 89 16.86 -3.68 1.33
CA MET A 89 16.11 -4.11 0.15
C MET A 89 16.19 -5.63 -0.10
N ALA A 90 17.21 -6.33 0.41
CA ALA A 90 17.36 -7.77 0.16
C ALA A 90 16.27 -8.61 0.84
N GLY A 91 15.65 -8.06 1.90
CA GLY A 91 14.53 -8.67 2.60
C GLY A 91 13.14 -8.32 2.04
N LEU A 92 13.07 -7.50 0.99
CA LEU A 92 11.82 -7.07 0.37
C LEU A 92 11.54 -7.83 -0.92
N TRP A 93 10.27 -7.87 -1.31
CA TRP A 93 9.88 -8.40 -2.62
C TRP A 93 9.99 -7.33 -3.71
N ASP A 94 10.12 -7.75 -4.97
CA ASP A 94 10.30 -6.84 -6.10
C ASP A 94 9.10 -5.88 -6.28
N ASN A 95 7.88 -6.36 -6.07
CA ASN A 95 6.67 -5.54 -6.10
C ASN A 95 6.63 -4.51 -4.96
N GLU A 96 7.07 -4.88 -3.77
CA GLU A 96 7.20 -4.00 -2.61
C GLU A 96 8.23 -2.89 -2.86
N ILE A 97 9.42 -3.24 -3.37
CA ILE A 97 10.47 -2.28 -3.75
C ILE A 97 9.94 -1.34 -4.84
N ALA A 98 9.28 -1.88 -5.87
CA ALA A 98 8.72 -1.10 -6.97
C ALA A 98 7.65 -0.11 -6.47
N PHE A 99 6.80 -0.52 -5.55
CA PHE A 99 5.80 0.34 -4.91
C PHE A 99 6.46 1.48 -4.14
N TYR A 100 7.40 1.20 -3.23
CA TYR A 100 8.06 2.25 -2.44
C TYR A 100 8.83 3.24 -3.32
N ARG A 101 9.52 2.76 -4.37
CA ARG A 101 10.17 3.64 -5.36
C ARG A 101 9.16 4.51 -6.10
N ALA A 102 8.04 3.95 -6.53
CA ALA A 102 6.99 4.70 -7.22
C ALA A 102 6.36 5.77 -6.31
N LEU A 103 6.10 5.42 -5.05
CA LEU A 103 5.53 6.34 -4.06
C LEU A 103 6.50 7.45 -3.67
N ALA A 104 7.78 7.12 -3.44
CA ALA A 104 8.82 8.12 -3.14
C ALA A 104 8.93 9.17 -4.26
N ARG A 105 8.93 8.73 -5.52
CA ARG A 105 8.95 9.64 -6.69
C ARG A 105 7.74 10.56 -6.72
N LYS A 106 6.53 10.06 -6.43
CA LYS A 106 5.31 10.87 -6.40
C LYS A 106 5.34 11.92 -5.28
N ARG A 107 6.03 11.60 -4.19
CA ARG A 107 6.17 12.47 -3.02
C ARG A 107 7.41 13.37 -3.04
N ASN A 108 8.21 13.33 -4.11
CA ASN A 108 9.47 14.07 -4.24
C ASN A 108 10.46 13.79 -3.09
N LEU A 109 10.55 12.52 -2.67
CA LEU A 109 11.48 12.02 -1.64
C LEU A 109 12.71 11.35 -2.24
#